data_AF-A0A9P7P9V1-F1
#
_entry.id   AF-A0A9P7P9V1-F1
#
_cell.length_a   1.000
_cell.length_b   1.000
_cell.length_c   1.000
_cell.angle_alpha   90.00
_cell.angle_beta   90.00
_cell.angle_gamma   90.00
#
_symmetry.space_group_name_H-M   'P 1'
#
loop_
_entity.id
_entity.type
_entity.pdbx_description
1 polymer ?
#
loop_
_entity_poly.entity_id
_entity_poly.type
_entity_poly.pdbx_seq_one_letter_code
_entity_poly.pdbx_strand_id
1 'polypeptide(L)'
;MAGERSQPARGEGAKENPKASSDLLLFGDCQLRIEEKIEILSKHVTNLPTIISKEVMKQCAKSEKQLEIKSKEAHDLRSTLQSVKEQLEKKVKIASTYWSEVQSLKKQLQNEKTYCRDKVAGLTTKIRELDEDKKKLREVILGNAVHQKISDEDIKQRFANLRQQIQGLANNLEYELHPQYSLRSRADWVFSMRASIFRSIHCFILTKDIFGLAESCPLAQHDPEVRFVGLDLALGDFEDLLRAKKVTNKFISDWRLATFKCVETFGHAPRDTSDARFDIWDRLLPFHKPGQNVSKLDKDIQQLCENAFTLRLLTRQSDARYQFELPEIGVEYDPTEGFVEVYGVIGGGEESNIIAIPFCGALVKYTVNEDTEISCVLEPAQVVVQAKESQKPSDATKDLLS
;
A
#
# COMPACT_ATOMS: atom_id res chain seq x y z
N MET A 1 -29.59 -41.63 11.13
CA MET A 1 -28.91 -42.88 10.77
C MET A 1 -28.84 -43.72 12.05
N ALA A 2 -29.80 -44.61 12.27
CA ALA A 2 -29.77 -46.04 11.89
C ALA A 2 -28.84 -46.89 12.77
N GLY A 3 -29.46 -47.72 13.64
CA GLY A 3 -28.97 -49.05 14.04
C GLY A 3 -28.43 -49.16 15.48
N GLU A 4 -28.58 -50.24 16.25
CA GLU A 4 -29.09 -51.60 16.04
C GLU A 4 -29.39 -52.26 17.41
N ARG A 5 -30.15 -53.35 17.35
CA ARG A 5 -30.56 -54.25 18.46
C ARG A 5 -29.42 -55.18 18.90
N SER A 6 -29.47 -55.69 20.14
CA SER A 6 -29.28 -57.13 20.43
C SER A 6 -29.75 -57.53 21.84
N GLN A 7 -30.36 -58.71 21.92
CA GLN A 7 -31.03 -59.37 23.06
C GLN A 7 -30.04 -60.03 24.05
N PRO A 8 -30.55 -60.61 25.15
CA PRO A 8 -30.12 -61.95 25.53
C PRO A 8 -31.28 -62.96 25.63
N ALA A 9 -30.91 -64.22 25.38
CA ALA A 9 -31.76 -65.38 25.18
C ALA A 9 -32.23 -66.05 26.48
N ARG A 10 -33.38 -66.70 26.34
CA ARG A 10 -34.14 -67.53 27.27
C ARG A 10 -33.77 -69.01 27.04
N GLY A 11 -33.71 -69.82 28.10
CA GLY A 11 -33.73 -71.29 28.07
C GLY A 11 -33.89 -71.77 29.52
N GLU A 12 -35.03 -72.23 30.03
CA GLU A 12 -35.85 -73.42 29.71
C GLU A 12 -35.09 -74.75 29.74
N GLY A 13 -35.41 -75.57 30.74
CA GLY A 13 -34.93 -76.94 30.93
C GLY A 13 -35.64 -77.60 32.12
N ALA A 14 -36.81 -78.18 31.85
CA ALA A 14 -37.61 -79.02 32.75
C ALA A 14 -37.23 -80.51 32.63
N LYS A 15 -37.51 -81.32 33.67
CA LYS A 15 -37.76 -82.79 33.74
C LYS A 15 -37.45 -83.30 35.17
N GLU A 16 -38.09 -84.27 35.81
CA GLU A 16 -39.28 -85.11 35.63
C GLU A 16 -39.49 -85.92 36.95
N ASN A 17 -40.74 -86.04 37.43
CA ASN A 17 -41.42 -87.12 38.21
C ASN A 17 -40.73 -87.99 39.31
N PRO A 18 -41.46 -88.28 40.41
CA PRO A 18 -41.46 -89.57 41.09
C PRO A 18 -42.77 -90.36 40.86
N LYS A 19 -42.65 -91.68 40.69
CA LYS A 19 -43.76 -92.65 40.58
C LYS A 19 -43.98 -93.36 41.92
N ALA A 20 -45.23 -93.40 42.36
CA ALA A 20 -45.74 -94.23 43.45
C ALA A 20 -45.99 -95.69 42.99
N SER A 21 -46.13 -96.60 43.96
CA SER A 21 -46.85 -97.90 43.94
C SER A 21 -46.04 -98.96 44.70
N SER A 22 -46.54 -99.98 45.39
CA SER A 22 -47.77 -100.34 46.12
C SER A 22 -47.49 -101.78 46.62
N ASP A 23 -48.15 -102.22 47.70
CA ASP A 23 -48.63 -103.60 47.93
C ASP A 23 -47.61 -104.73 48.11
N LEU A 24 -47.90 -105.89 48.72
CA LEU A 24 -48.84 -106.43 49.71
C LEU A 24 -48.20 -107.81 50.06
N LEU A 25 -48.52 -108.34 51.24
CA LEU A 25 -48.60 -109.79 51.57
C LEU A 25 -47.34 -110.67 51.46
N LEU A 26 -47.04 -111.39 52.55
CA LEU A 26 -47.11 -112.86 52.57
C LEU A 26 -46.91 -113.41 54.00
N PHE A 27 -47.95 -114.12 54.45
CA PHE A 27 -48.03 -114.98 55.62
C PHE A 27 -47.00 -116.11 55.57
N GLY A 28 -46.39 -116.46 56.70
CA GLY A 28 -45.63 -117.71 56.85
C GLY A 28 -44.61 -117.69 58.00
N ASP A 29 -44.94 -118.42 59.07
CA ASP A 29 -44.13 -118.82 60.24
C ASP A 29 -43.30 -117.75 60.95
N CYS A 30 -43.99 -117.08 61.87
CA CYS A 30 -43.54 -115.90 62.59
C CYS A 30 -42.37 -116.13 63.56
N GLN A 31 -42.14 -117.28 64.17
CA GLN A 31 -41.30 -117.27 65.38
C GLN A 31 -39.78 -117.22 65.13
N LEU A 32 -39.24 -118.04 64.21
CA LEU A 32 -37.80 -118.04 63.88
C LEU A 32 -37.37 -116.86 62.99
N ARG A 33 -38.26 -116.37 62.12
CA ARG A 33 -38.04 -115.13 61.34
C ARG A 33 -38.12 -113.89 62.22
N ILE A 34 -38.94 -113.89 63.28
CA ILE A 34 -39.00 -112.78 64.23
C ILE A 34 -37.69 -112.71 65.02
N GLU A 35 -37.10 -113.82 65.46
CA GLU A 35 -35.82 -113.77 66.20
C GLU A 35 -34.65 -113.31 65.33
N GLU A 36 -34.52 -113.82 64.10
CA GLU A 36 -33.48 -113.37 63.16
C GLU A 36 -33.71 -111.92 62.70
N LYS A 37 -34.96 -111.51 62.46
CA LYS A 37 -35.29 -110.11 62.16
C LYS A 37 -35.15 -109.22 63.38
N ILE A 38 -35.42 -109.68 64.60
CA ILE A 38 -35.21 -108.94 65.87
C ILE A 38 -33.72 -108.80 66.12
N GLU A 39 -32.89 -109.78 65.81
CA GLU A 39 -31.44 -109.67 65.96
C GLU A 39 -30.85 -108.74 64.89
N ILE A 40 -31.30 -108.82 63.63
CA ILE A 40 -30.94 -107.88 62.56
C ILE A 40 -31.49 -106.47 62.85
N LEU A 41 -32.70 -106.34 63.38
CA LEU A 41 -33.30 -105.08 63.83
C LEU A 41 -32.56 -104.55 65.05
N SER A 42 -32.21 -105.38 66.03
CA SER A 42 -31.46 -104.98 67.22
C SER A 42 -30.07 -104.49 66.83
N LYS A 43 -29.40 -105.17 65.88
CA LYS A 43 -28.12 -104.73 65.31
C LYS A 43 -28.25 -103.47 64.45
N HIS A 44 -29.34 -103.29 63.72
CA HIS A 44 -29.63 -102.05 62.99
C HIS A 44 -30.03 -100.90 63.91
N VAL A 45 -30.78 -101.16 64.98
CA VAL A 45 -31.26 -100.18 65.98
C VAL A 45 -30.11 -99.76 66.89
N THR A 46 -29.20 -100.67 67.25
CA THR A 46 -27.97 -100.33 67.99
C THR A 46 -26.96 -99.58 67.12
N ASN A 47 -26.92 -99.82 65.81
CA ASN A 47 -26.07 -99.07 64.87
C ASN A 47 -26.75 -97.82 64.25
N LEU A 48 -28.07 -97.65 64.41
CA LEU A 48 -28.84 -96.52 63.88
C LEU A 48 -28.35 -95.18 64.42
N PRO A 49 -28.09 -95.03 65.74
CA PRO A 49 -27.49 -93.81 66.28
C PRO A 49 -26.16 -93.49 65.61
N THR A 50 -25.36 -94.51 65.29
CA THR A 50 -24.04 -94.34 64.64
C THR A 50 -24.18 -94.00 63.15
N ILE A 51 -25.14 -94.57 62.43
CA ILE A 51 -25.42 -94.28 61.02
C ILE A 51 -26.01 -92.88 60.86
N ILE A 52 -27.01 -92.55 61.68
CA ILE A 52 -27.64 -91.22 61.73
C ILE A 52 -26.59 -90.18 62.14
N SER A 53 -25.78 -90.46 63.17
CA SER A 53 -24.69 -89.57 63.57
C SER A 53 -23.67 -89.38 62.45
N LYS A 54 -23.24 -90.44 61.76
CA LYS A 54 -22.30 -90.31 60.62
C LYS A 54 -22.88 -89.52 59.46
N GLU A 55 -24.12 -89.75 59.08
CA GLU A 55 -24.75 -89.05 57.94
C GLU A 55 -25.07 -87.59 58.30
N VAL A 56 -25.54 -87.32 59.52
CA VAL A 56 -25.74 -85.96 60.04
C VAL A 56 -24.41 -85.22 60.13
N MET A 57 -23.34 -85.85 60.64
CA MET A 57 -22.01 -85.23 60.71
C MET A 57 -21.42 -85.02 59.31
N LYS A 58 -21.68 -85.91 58.34
CA LYS A 58 -21.26 -85.75 56.95
C LYS A 58 -22.04 -84.63 56.24
N GLN A 59 -23.35 -84.51 56.46
CA GLN A 59 -24.14 -83.39 55.97
C GLN A 59 -23.73 -82.08 56.62
N CYS A 60 -23.52 -82.04 57.94
CA CYS A 60 -23.01 -80.88 58.67
C CYS A 60 -21.63 -80.47 58.14
N ALA A 61 -20.70 -81.40 57.94
CA ALA A 61 -19.39 -81.08 57.37
C ALA A 61 -19.48 -80.58 55.92
N LYS A 62 -20.44 -81.07 55.12
CA LYS A 62 -20.67 -80.61 53.75
C LYS A 62 -21.33 -79.23 53.71
N SER A 63 -22.31 -78.97 54.57
CA SER A 63 -22.99 -77.69 54.67
C SER A 63 -22.07 -76.63 55.27
N GLU A 64 -21.25 -76.97 56.26
CA GLU A 64 -20.23 -76.10 56.84
C GLU A 64 -19.18 -75.69 55.80
N LYS A 65 -18.65 -76.64 55.01
CA LYS A 65 -17.75 -76.33 53.88
C LYS A 65 -18.41 -75.42 52.84
N GLN A 66 -19.67 -75.67 52.50
CA GLN A 66 -20.41 -74.80 51.57
C GLN A 66 -20.64 -73.40 52.15
N LEU A 67 -20.94 -73.32 53.44
CA LEU A 67 -21.14 -72.05 54.13
C LEU A 67 -19.84 -71.24 54.17
N GLU A 68 -18.71 -71.92 54.39
CA GLU A 68 -17.39 -71.30 54.39
C GLU A 68 -16.99 -70.78 53.00
N ILE A 69 -17.24 -71.56 51.94
CA ILE A 69 -17.02 -71.12 50.55
C ILE A 69 -17.88 -69.90 50.22
N LYS A 70 -19.19 -69.95 50.50
CA LYS A 70 -20.12 -68.83 50.26
C LYS A 70 -19.76 -67.61 51.10
N SER A 71 -19.26 -67.80 52.31
CA SER A 71 -18.80 -66.71 53.17
C SER A 71 -17.57 -66.02 52.57
N LYS A 72 -16.60 -66.79 52.05
CA LYS A 72 -15.44 -66.25 51.33
C LYS A 72 -15.85 -65.51 50.06
N GLU A 73 -16.71 -66.10 49.23
CA GLU A 73 -17.25 -65.45 48.02
C GLU A 73 -17.98 -64.14 48.34
N ALA A 74 -18.81 -64.13 49.38
CA ALA A 74 -19.53 -62.92 49.82
C ALA A 74 -18.56 -61.83 50.32
N HIS A 75 -17.47 -62.23 50.98
CA HIS A 75 -16.43 -61.31 51.41
C HIS A 75 -15.67 -60.71 50.21
N ASP A 76 -15.31 -61.52 49.21
CA ASP A 76 -14.64 -61.05 47.99
C ASP A 76 -15.54 -60.11 47.17
N LEU A 77 -16.84 -60.44 47.07
CA LEU A 77 -17.83 -59.56 46.43
C LEU A 77 -17.98 -58.23 47.17
N ARG A 78 -17.97 -58.22 48.51
CA ARG A 78 -17.98 -56.95 49.27
C ARG A 78 -16.72 -56.13 49.01
N SER A 79 -15.56 -56.79 48.94
CA SER A 79 -14.27 -56.13 48.70
C SER A 79 -14.22 -55.51 47.29
N THR A 80 -14.71 -56.22 46.28
CA THR A 80 -14.81 -55.69 44.90
C THR A 80 -15.83 -54.56 44.78
N LEU A 81 -17.00 -54.68 45.42
CA LEU A 81 -18.00 -53.60 45.48
C LEU A 81 -17.44 -52.32 46.10
N GLN A 82 -16.69 -52.46 47.19
CA GLN A 82 -16.06 -51.33 47.87
C GLN A 82 -15.02 -50.65 46.96
N SER A 83 -14.19 -51.44 46.27
CA SER A 83 -13.22 -50.91 45.30
C SER A 83 -13.90 -50.17 44.13
N VAL A 84 -14.97 -50.73 43.56
CA VAL A 84 -15.72 -50.10 42.47
C VAL A 84 -16.39 -48.80 42.95
N LYS A 85 -16.94 -48.78 44.16
CA LYS A 85 -17.52 -47.58 44.76
C LYS A 85 -16.50 -46.45 44.88
N GLU A 86 -15.30 -46.75 45.38
CA GLU A 86 -14.22 -45.77 45.48
C GLU A 86 -13.76 -45.24 44.12
N GLN A 87 -13.68 -46.11 43.10
CA GLN A 87 -13.38 -45.69 41.74
C GLN A 87 -14.48 -44.80 41.15
N LEU A 88 -15.75 -45.11 41.41
CA LEU A 88 -16.89 -44.32 40.95
C LEU A 88 -16.88 -42.93 41.59
N GLU A 89 -16.67 -42.85 42.91
CA GLU A 89 -16.57 -41.57 43.62
C GLU A 89 -15.42 -40.71 43.09
N LYS A 90 -14.26 -41.31 42.79
CA LYS A 90 -13.14 -40.61 42.14
C LYS A 90 -13.52 -40.07 40.76
N LYS A 91 -14.17 -40.88 39.92
CA LYS A 91 -14.61 -40.46 38.57
C LYS A 91 -15.67 -39.36 38.63
N VAL A 92 -16.61 -39.43 39.58
CA VAL A 92 -17.62 -38.38 39.79
C VAL A 92 -16.97 -37.06 40.19
N LYS A 93 -15.98 -37.08 41.09
CA LYS A 93 -15.22 -35.88 41.45
C LYS A 93 -14.50 -35.28 40.24
N ILE A 94 -13.78 -36.09 39.47
CA ILE A 94 -13.08 -35.64 38.25
C ILE A 94 -14.07 -35.04 37.24
N ALA A 95 -15.21 -35.70 37.00
CA ALA A 95 -16.24 -35.20 36.10
C ALA A 95 -16.81 -33.85 36.55
N SER A 96 -16.99 -33.65 37.87
CA SER A 96 -17.46 -32.37 38.42
C SER A 96 -16.45 -31.23 38.23
N THR A 97 -15.15 -31.53 38.33
CA THR A 97 -14.07 -30.56 38.05
C THR A 97 -14.07 -30.17 36.58
N TYR A 98 -14.09 -31.14 35.66
CA TYR A 98 -14.15 -30.86 34.22
C TYR A 98 -15.40 -30.09 33.82
N TRP A 99 -16.55 -30.40 34.42
CA TRP A 99 -17.78 -29.65 34.19
C TRP A 99 -17.62 -28.17 34.58
N SER A 100 -16.97 -27.90 35.70
CA SER A 100 -16.71 -26.54 36.17
C SER A 100 -15.76 -25.79 35.25
N GLU A 101 -14.69 -26.44 34.78
CA GLU A 101 -13.76 -25.88 33.80
C GLU A 101 -14.44 -25.56 32.46
N VAL A 102 -15.27 -26.47 31.94
CA VAL A 102 -16.02 -26.26 30.70
C VAL A 102 -16.97 -25.06 30.82
N GLN A 103 -17.65 -24.89 31.96
CA GLN A 103 -18.51 -23.72 32.17
C GLN A 103 -17.70 -22.42 32.25
N SER A 104 -16.52 -22.45 32.90
CA SER A 104 -15.61 -21.31 32.95
C SER A 104 -15.11 -20.91 31.56
N LEU A 105 -14.63 -21.86 30.76
CA LEU A 105 -14.17 -21.64 29.39
C LEU A 105 -15.29 -21.14 28.49
N LYS A 106 -16.50 -21.69 28.63
CA LYS A 106 -17.68 -21.22 27.89
C LYS A 106 -17.98 -19.75 28.19
N LYS A 107 -17.86 -19.33 29.45
CA LYS A 107 -18.03 -17.93 29.86
C LYS A 107 -16.93 -17.03 29.30
N GLN A 108 -15.67 -17.46 29.36
CA GLN A 108 -14.54 -16.72 28.78
C GLN A 108 -14.71 -16.53 27.26
N LEU A 109 -15.03 -17.60 26.52
CA LEU A 109 -15.25 -17.54 25.09
C LEU A 109 -16.40 -16.58 24.72
N GLN A 110 -17.48 -16.57 25.51
CA GLN A 110 -18.60 -15.65 25.27
C GLN A 110 -18.21 -14.19 25.52
N ASN A 111 -17.39 -13.93 26.54
CA ASN A 111 -16.86 -12.60 26.83
C ASN A 111 -15.91 -12.12 25.72
N GLU A 112 -14.97 -12.95 25.27
CA GLU A 112 -14.07 -12.62 24.17
C GLU A 112 -14.82 -12.38 22.86
N LYS A 113 -15.83 -13.20 22.56
CA LYS A 113 -16.69 -13.00 21.38
C LYS A 113 -17.41 -11.66 21.41
N THR A 114 -17.86 -11.24 22.59
CA THR A 114 -18.52 -9.94 22.78
C THR A 114 -17.51 -8.80 22.61
N TYR A 115 -16.35 -8.89 23.26
CA TYR A 115 -15.26 -7.93 23.14
C TYR A 115 -14.80 -7.74 21.68
N CYS A 116 -14.57 -8.83 20.95
CA CYS A 116 -14.17 -8.78 19.54
C CYS A 116 -15.25 -8.14 18.66
N ARG A 117 -16.53 -8.45 18.90
CA ARG A 117 -17.65 -7.85 18.18
C ARG A 117 -17.70 -6.33 18.39
N ASP A 118 -17.58 -5.88 19.63
CA ASP A 118 -17.62 -4.46 19.97
C ASP A 118 -16.41 -3.72 19.36
N LYS A 119 -15.23 -4.34 19.39
CA LYS A 119 -14.02 -3.79 18.76
C LYS A 119 -14.15 -3.67 17.24
N VAL A 120 -14.71 -4.68 16.57
CA VAL A 120 -14.96 -4.63 15.11
C VAL A 120 -15.97 -3.54 14.77
N ALA A 121 -17.05 -3.41 15.55
CA ALA A 121 -18.02 -2.33 15.37
C ALA A 121 -17.35 -0.95 15.52
N GLY A 122 -16.52 -0.76 16.54
CA GLY A 122 -15.77 0.49 16.76
C GLY A 122 -14.82 0.84 15.62
N LEU A 123 -14.05 -0.14 15.12
CA LEU A 123 -13.16 0.06 13.97
C LEU A 123 -13.94 0.39 12.68
N THR A 124 -15.08 -0.26 12.46
CA THR A 124 -15.93 -0.02 11.28
C THR A 124 -16.46 1.42 11.28
N THR A 125 -16.89 1.93 12.44
CA THR A 125 -17.32 3.33 12.59
C THR A 125 -16.18 4.30 12.27
N LYS A 126 -14.98 4.03 12.78
CA LYS A 126 -13.80 4.89 12.55
C LYS A 126 -13.37 4.91 11.08
N ILE A 127 -13.45 3.78 10.38
CA ILE A 127 -13.19 3.72 8.93
C ILE A 127 -14.16 4.63 8.19
N ARG A 128 -15.46 4.56 8.52
CA ARG A 128 -16.47 5.40 7.89
C ARG A 128 -16.25 6.89 8.16
N GLU A 129 -15.88 7.27 9.39
CA GLU A 129 -15.54 8.65 9.74
C GLU A 129 -14.36 9.16 8.92
N LEU A 130 -13.30 8.36 8.80
CA LEU A 130 -12.13 8.71 7.99
C LEU A 130 -12.45 8.84 6.49
N ASP A 131 -13.34 8.00 5.96
CA ASP A 131 -13.79 8.11 4.57
C ASP A 131 -14.62 9.37 4.32
N GLU A 132 -15.48 9.76 5.26
CA GLU A 132 -16.21 11.03 5.20
C GLU A 132 -15.28 12.25 5.31
N ASP A 133 -14.29 12.20 6.20
CA ASP A 133 -13.29 13.27 6.34
C ASP A 133 -12.42 13.38 5.08
N LYS A 134 -12.01 12.25 4.50
CA LYS A 134 -11.31 12.21 3.20
C LYS A 134 -12.16 12.81 2.08
N LYS A 135 -13.47 12.53 2.06
CA LYS A 135 -14.41 13.10 1.08
C LYS A 135 -14.55 14.61 1.26
N LYS A 136 -14.74 15.09 2.49
CA LYS A 136 -14.78 16.53 2.80
C LYS A 136 -13.47 17.22 2.40
N LEU A 137 -12.32 16.61 2.69
CA LEU A 137 -11.03 17.18 2.30
C LEU A 137 -10.92 17.31 0.78
N ARG A 138 -11.34 16.28 0.03
CA ARG A 138 -11.43 16.35 -1.43
C ARG A 138 -12.38 17.45 -1.90
N GLU A 139 -13.55 17.59 -1.29
CA GLU A 139 -14.51 18.65 -1.62
C GLU A 139 -13.99 20.05 -1.31
N VAL A 140 -13.25 20.24 -0.21
CA VAL A 140 -12.61 21.52 0.12
C VAL A 140 -11.49 21.86 -0.86
N ILE A 141 -10.68 20.86 -1.23
CA ILE A 141 -9.56 21.02 -2.17
C ILE A 141 -10.06 21.30 -3.59
N LEU A 142 -11.06 20.53 -4.05
CA LEU A 142 -11.57 20.59 -5.43
C LEU A 142 -12.71 21.61 -5.60
N GLY A 143 -13.59 21.76 -4.62
CA GLY A 143 -14.78 22.64 -4.69
C GLY A 143 -14.44 24.12 -4.65
N ASN A 144 -13.31 24.50 -4.05
CA ASN A 144 -12.79 25.87 -4.09
C ASN A 144 -11.95 26.14 -5.34
N ALA A 145 -11.86 25.21 -6.29
CA ALA A 145 -11.21 25.43 -7.56
C ALA A 145 -12.04 26.33 -8.48
N VAL A 146 -12.27 27.59 -8.12
CA VAL A 146 -12.63 28.61 -9.10
C VAL A 146 -11.49 28.67 -10.12
N HIS A 147 -11.79 28.26 -11.35
CA HIS A 147 -10.85 28.25 -12.46
C HIS A 147 -10.71 29.71 -12.91
N GLN A 148 -9.63 30.37 -12.52
CA GLN A 148 -9.29 31.63 -13.15
C GLN A 148 -8.87 31.28 -14.58
N LYS A 149 -9.73 31.60 -15.55
CA LYS A 149 -9.49 31.25 -16.95
C LYS A 149 -8.37 32.14 -17.49
N ILE A 150 -7.15 31.64 -17.43
CA ILE A 150 -5.97 32.28 -18.04
C ILE A 150 -6.11 32.11 -19.55
N SER A 151 -6.05 33.22 -20.30
CA SER A 151 -6.16 33.18 -21.76
C SER A 151 -4.82 32.89 -22.42
N ASP A 152 -4.86 32.23 -23.59
CA ASP A 152 -3.67 31.97 -24.41
C ASP A 152 -2.98 33.29 -24.78
N GLU A 153 -3.76 34.33 -25.08
CA GLU A 153 -3.31 35.68 -25.42
C GLU A 153 -2.54 36.36 -24.26
N ASP A 154 -2.96 36.17 -23.01
CA ASP A 154 -2.21 36.69 -21.85
C ASP A 154 -0.84 36.01 -21.72
N ILE A 155 -0.77 34.70 -21.96
CA ILE A 155 0.48 33.93 -21.92
C ILE A 155 1.39 34.35 -23.08
N LYS A 156 0.84 34.45 -24.30
CA LYS A 156 1.57 34.91 -25.50
C LYS A 156 2.12 36.31 -25.30
N GLN A 157 1.32 37.25 -24.80
CA GLN A 157 1.76 38.63 -24.57
C GLN A 157 2.90 38.69 -23.54
N ARG A 158 2.80 37.93 -22.45
CA ARG A 158 3.89 37.88 -21.45
C ARG A 158 5.15 37.24 -22.01
N PHE A 159 5.02 36.20 -22.84
CA PHE A 159 6.17 35.59 -23.50
C PHE A 159 6.81 36.52 -24.54
N ALA A 160 6.02 37.26 -25.32
CA ALA A 160 6.52 38.29 -26.23
C ALA A 160 7.24 39.42 -25.47
N ASN A 161 6.71 39.87 -24.34
CA ASN A 161 7.38 40.86 -23.48
C ASN A 161 8.72 40.33 -22.95
N LEU A 162 8.79 39.06 -22.56
CA LEU A 162 10.02 38.40 -22.15
C LEU A 162 11.07 38.42 -23.26
N ARG A 163 10.68 38.07 -24.50
CA ARG A 163 11.55 38.13 -25.69
C ARG A 163 12.10 39.54 -25.92
N GLN A 164 11.25 40.56 -25.80
CA GLN A 164 11.65 41.95 -25.97
C GLN A 164 12.64 42.41 -24.89
N GLN A 165 12.46 41.98 -23.64
CA GLN A 165 13.40 42.29 -22.55
C GLN A 165 14.78 41.65 -22.79
N ILE A 166 14.82 40.38 -23.22
CA ILE A 166 16.06 39.70 -23.61
C ILE A 166 16.75 40.43 -24.76
N GLN A 167 15.99 40.82 -25.78
CA GLN A 167 16.50 41.62 -26.90
C GLN A 167 17.05 42.97 -26.41
N GLY A 168 16.34 43.65 -25.52
CA GLY A 168 16.77 44.92 -24.92
C GLY A 168 18.11 44.77 -24.19
N LEU A 169 18.24 43.77 -23.32
CA LEU A 169 19.51 43.50 -22.61
C LEU A 169 20.65 43.20 -23.57
N ALA A 170 20.43 42.33 -24.55
CA ALA A 170 21.46 41.96 -25.52
C ALA A 170 21.90 43.14 -26.42
N ASN A 171 21.00 44.09 -26.70
CA ASN A 171 21.28 45.27 -27.54
C ASN A 171 21.86 46.47 -26.77
N ASN A 172 21.52 46.62 -25.49
CA ASN A 172 21.87 47.79 -24.67
C ASN A 172 23.33 47.83 -24.23
N LEU A 173 24.03 46.72 -24.39
CA LEU A 173 25.44 46.65 -24.08
C LEU A 173 26.21 47.28 -25.25
N GLU A 174 26.81 48.42 -25.00
CA GLU A 174 27.74 49.06 -25.92
C GLU A 174 29.03 48.24 -25.99
N TYR A 175 29.07 47.19 -26.80
CA TYR A 175 30.25 46.34 -26.90
C TYR A 175 31.43 47.09 -27.51
N GLU A 176 32.54 47.18 -26.78
CA GLU A 176 33.83 47.02 -27.43
C GLU A 176 33.99 45.52 -27.62
N LEU A 177 34.08 45.07 -28.88
CA LEU A 177 34.31 43.66 -29.18
C LEU A 177 35.60 43.24 -28.47
N HIS A 178 35.47 42.52 -27.36
CA HIS A 178 36.61 41.96 -26.67
C HIS A 178 37.42 41.16 -27.69
N PRO A 179 38.77 41.25 -27.73
CA PRO A 179 39.58 40.64 -28.78
C PRO A 179 39.27 39.16 -29.04
N GLN A 180 38.89 38.42 -27.98
CA GLN A 180 38.50 37.01 -28.03
C GLN A 180 37.20 36.72 -28.81
N TYR A 181 36.40 37.73 -29.14
CA TYR A 181 35.14 37.63 -29.90
C TYR A 181 35.16 38.38 -31.24
N SER A 182 36.34 38.86 -31.66
CA SER A 182 36.53 39.66 -32.88
C SER A 182 36.25 38.91 -34.19
N LEU A 183 36.11 37.58 -34.15
CA LEU A 183 35.88 36.74 -35.34
C LEU A 183 34.43 36.71 -35.81
N ARG A 184 33.46 37.20 -35.01
CA ARG A 184 32.03 37.21 -35.37
C ARG A 184 31.56 38.61 -35.73
N SER A 185 30.58 38.69 -36.64
CA SER A 185 29.90 39.97 -36.91
C SER A 185 29.15 40.44 -35.66
N ARG A 186 28.91 41.75 -35.56
CA ARG A 186 28.12 42.31 -34.45
C ARG A 186 26.73 41.67 -34.34
N ALA A 187 26.11 41.34 -35.47
CA ALA A 187 24.79 40.72 -35.51
C ALA A 187 24.81 39.29 -34.94
N ASP A 188 25.76 38.45 -35.38
CA ASP A 188 25.93 37.07 -34.88
C ASP A 188 26.17 37.04 -33.37
N TRP A 189 26.91 38.02 -32.89
CA TRP A 189 27.23 38.17 -31.49
C TRP A 189 25.98 38.54 -30.67
N VAL A 190 25.15 39.48 -31.15
CA VAL A 190 23.87 39.82 -30.51
C VAL A 190 22.95 38.60 -30.41
N PHE A 191 22.86 37.79 -31.47
CA PHE A 191 22.11 36.53 -31.44
C PHE A 191 22.67 35.55 -30.41
N SER A 192 24.00 35.44 -30.31
CA SER A 192 24.67 34.58 -29.32
C SER A 192 24.35 34.99 -27.89
N MET A 193 24.26 36.29 -27.60
CA MET A 193 23.85 36.76 -26.27
C MET A 193 22.39 36.53 -25.98
N ARG A 194 21.50 36.81 -26.94
CA ARG A 194 20.07 36.51 -26.78
C ARG A 194 19.88 35.03 -26.44
N ALA A 195 20.59 34.14 -27.15
CA ALA A 195 20.58 32.71 -26.88
C ALA A 195 21.11 32.36 -25.49
N SER A 196 22.21 33.00 -25.07
CA SER A 196 22.80 32.77 -23.76
C SER A 196 21.85 33.17 -22.64
N ILE A 197 21.29 34.38 -22.69
CA ILE A 197 20.32 34.88 -21.71
C ILE A 197 19.06 34.00 -21.71
N PHE A 198 18.52 33.68 -22.89
CA PHE A 198 17.34 32.83 -22.99
C PHE A 198 17.58 31.43 -22.43
N ARG A 199 18.75 30.82 -22.71
CA ARG A 199 19.12 29.50 -22.19
C ARG A 199 19.18 29.51 -20.67
N SER A 200 19.75 30.54 -20.05
CA SER A 200 19.73 30.71 -18.60
C SER A 200 18.28 30.69 -18.07
N ILE A 201 17.42 31.54 -18.62
CA ILE A 201 16.00 31.63 -18.22
C ILE A 201 15.28 30.30 -18.46
N HIS A 202 15.53 29.66 -19.59
CA HIS A 202 14.90 28.40 -19.97
C HIS A 202 15.28 27.28 -19.00
N CYS A 203 16.57 27.08 -18.74
CA CYS A 203 17.08 26.00 -17.89
C CYS A 203 16.76 26.20 -16.41
N PHE A 204 16.84 27.44 -15.91
CA PHE A 204 16.69 27.73 -14.48
C PHE A 204 15.26 28.07 -14.07
N ILE A 205 14.41 28.56 -14.99
CA ILE A 205 13.05 29.03 -14.66
C ILE A 205 11.99 28.31 -15.50
N LEU A 206 11.98 28.48 -16.82
CA LEU A 206 10.82 28.11 -17.66
C LEU A 206 10.58 26.60 -17.75
N THR A 207 11.63 25.78 -17.67
CA THR A 207 11.52 24.31 -17.73
C THR A 207 11.19 23.68 -16.38
N LYS A 208 11.31 24.42 -15.27
CA LYS A 208 11.12 23.87 -13.93
C LYS A 208 9.64 23.66 -13.65
N ASP A 209 9.21 22.44 -13.34
CA ASP A 209 7.84 22.13 -12.87
C ASP A 209 7.67 22.50 -11.39
N ILE A 210 7.90 23.78 -11.08
CA ILE A 210 7.85 24.34 -9.72
C ILE A 210 6.54 25.09 -9.47
N PHE A 211 6.14 25.10 -8.19
CA PHE A 211 5.01 25.82 -7.62
C PHE A 211 5.44 27.07 -6.87
N GLY A 212 6.75 27.30 -6.71
CA GLY A 212 7.31 28.48 -6.07
C GLY A 212 7.33 28.38 -4.55
N LEU A 213 7.62 27.17 -4.03
CA LEU A 213 7.62 26.86 -2.61
C LEU A 213 8.95 27.17 -1.89
N ALA A 214 10.01 27.51 -2.64
CA ALA A 214 11.37 27.64 -2.10
C ALA A 214 11.51 28.71 -0.99
N GLU A 215 10.69 29.77 -0.97
CA GLU A 215 10.74 30.83 0.06
C GLU A 215 9.51 30.86 0.98
N SER A 216 8.43 30.14 0.68
CA SER A 216 7.12 30.36 1.31
C SER A 216 6.97 29.78 2.72
N CYS A 217 8.02 29.19 3.29
CA CYS A 217 7.98 28.62 4.63
C CYS A 217 9.22 29.01 5.45
N PRO A 218 9.16 30.09 6.27
CA PRO A 218 10.19 30.36 7.26
C PRO A 218 10.01 29.37 8.43
N LEU A 219 10.39 28.11 8.21
CA LEU A 219 10.42 27.13 9.29
C LEU A 219 11.67 27.33 10.13
N ALA A 220 11.42 27.46 11.44
CA ALA A 220 12.41 27.72 12.47
C ALA A 220 13.60 26.74 12.41
N GLN A 221 14.77 27.29 12.07
CA GLN A 221 16.11 27.02 12.60
C GLN A 221 16.64 25.58 12.81
N HIS A 222 15.97 24.52 12.37
CA HIS A 222 16.52 23.17 12.42
C HIS A 222 16.50 22.52 11.03
N ASP A 223 17.63 22.73 10.34
CA ASP A 223 18.05 22.12 9.07
C ASP A 223 17.43 22.73 7.79
N PRO A 224 17.97 23.87 7.29
CA PRO A 224 17.38 24.66 6.21
C PRO A 224 17.56 24.06 4.80
N GLU A 225 18.57 23.24 4.56
CA GLU A 225 19.00 22.91 3.18
C GLU A 225 18.23 21.75 2.53
N VAL A 226 17.48 20.94 3.30
CA VAL A 226 17.04 19.62 2.81
C VAL A 226 15.54 19.52 2.45
N ARG A 227 14.66 20.43 2.88
CA ARG A 227 13.22 20.09 2.92
C ARG A 227 12.30 20.72 1.86
N PHE A 228 12.53 21.95 1.39
CA PHE A 228 11.54 22.64 0.54
C PHE A 228 11.90 22.72 -0.96
N VAL A 229 13.17 22.91 -1.31
CA VAL A 229 13.63 22.70 -2.70
C VAL A 229 13.33 21.27 -3.13
N GLY A 230 13.53 20.31 -2.22
CA GLY A 230 13.14 18.92 -2.43
C GLY A 230 11.64 18.72 -2.58
N LEU A 231 10.80 19.51 -1.89
CA LEU A 231 9.34 19.41 -2.03
C LEU A 231 8.86 19.92 -3.39
N ASP A 232 9.34 21.09 -3.84
CA ASP A 232 8.91 21.66 -5.11
C ASP A 232 9.33 20.77 -6.28
N LEU A 233 10.56 20.25 -6.24
CA LEU A 233 11.04 19.24 -7.19
C LEU A 233 10.24 17.94 -7.10
N ALA A 234 9.95 17.42 -5.90
CA ALA A 234 9.18 16.19 -5.73
C ALA A 234 7.73 16.33 -6.23
N LEU A 235 7.13 17.51 -6.14
CA LEU A 235 5.81 17.77 -6.73
C LEU A 235 5.89 17.76 -8.27
N GLY A 236 6.94 18.34 -8.85
CA GLY A 236 7.23 18.22 -10.28
C GLY A 236 7.40 16.76 -10.72
N ASP A 237 8.26 16.00 -10.04
CA ASP A 237 8.50 14.58 -10.30
C ASP A 237 7.22 13.74 -10.16
N PHE A 238 6.35 14.10 -9.21
CA PHE A 238 5.06 13.46 -9.04
C PHE A 238 4.12 13.73 -10.23
N GLU A 239 4.10 14.95 -10.77
CA GLU A 239 3.35 15.25 -12.00
C GLU A 239 3.86 14.43 -13.18
N ASP A 240 5.17 14.32 -13.34
CA ASP A 240 5.79 13.47 -14.35
C ASP A 240 5.42 12.00 -14.19
N LEU A 241 5.38 11.50 -12.95
CA LEU A 241 4.93 10.15 -12.66
C LEU A 241 3.45 9.96 -13.04
N LEU A 242 2.57 10.93 -12.75
CA LEU A 242 1.17 10.87 -13.17
C LEU A 242 1.05 10.79 -14.70
N ARG A 243 1.83 11.59 -15.43
CA ARG A 243 1.91 11.55 -16.90
C ARG A 243 2.39 10.18 -17.40
N ALA A 244 3.48 9.67 -16.84
CA ALA A 244 4.05 8.36 -17.20
C ALA A 244 3.08 7.20 -16.94
N LYS A 245 2.18 7.34 -15.96
CA LYS A 245 1.11 6.38 -15.65
C LYS A 245 -0.16 6.59 -16.46
N LYS A 246 -0.15 7.49 -17.46
CA LYS A 246 -1.30 7.82 -18.32
C LYS A 246 -2.52 8.25 -17.52
N VAL A 247 -2.30 8.94 -16.41
CA VAL A 247 -3.39 9.60 -15.68
C VAL A 247 -3.95 10.70 -16.59
N THR A 248 -5.27 10.88 -16.58
CA THR A 248 -5.92 11.85 -17.47
C THR A 248 -5.42 13.27 -17.19
N ASN A 249 -5.14 14.06 -18.24
CA ASN A 249 -4.63 15.43 -18.06
C ASN A 249 -5.58 16.32 -17.25
N LYS A 250 -6.89 16.06 -17.30
CA LYS A 250 -7.87 16.73 -16.42
C LYS A 250 -7.57 16.49 -14.93
N PHE A 251 -7.25 15.25 -14.55
CA PHE A 251 -6.91 14.97 -13.16
C PHE A 251 -5.58 15.63 -12.76
N ILE A 252 -4.61 15.62 -13.66
CA ILE A 252 -3.31 16.28 -13.44
C ILE A 252 -3.50 17.80 -13.29
N SER A 253 -4.29 18.44 -14.15
CA SER A 253 -4.60 19.86 -14.05
C SER A 253 -5.34 20.17 -12.75
N ASP A 254 -6.35 19.38 -12.38
CA ASP A 254 -7.11 19.58 -11.13
C ASP A 254 -6.18 19.48 -9.91
N TRP A 255 -5.29 18.48 -9.88
CA TRP A 255 -4.28 18.33 -8.83
C TRP A 255 -3.31 19.52 -8.78
N ARG A 256 -2.82 19.99 -9.93
CA ARG A 256 -1.90 21.12 -10.03
C ARG A 256 -2.55 22.40 -9.52
N LEU A 257 -3.78 22.70 -9.95
CA LEU A 257 -4.54 23.87 -9.50
C LEU A 257 -4.87 23.81 -8.01
N ALA A 258 -5.23 22.64 -7.51
CA ALA A 258 -5.40 22.40 -6.08
C ALA A 258 -4.11 22.68 -5.30
N THR A 259 -2.97 22.22 -5.82
CA THR A 259 -1.65 22.44 -5.21
C THR A 259 -1.31 23.93 -5.17
N PHE A 260 -1.55 24.69 -6.25
CA PHE A 260 -1.38 26.15 -6.23
C PHE A 260 -2.23 26.85 -5.18
N LYS A 261 -3.49 26.45 -5.02
CA LYS A 261 -4.36 27.01 -3.96
C LYS A 261 -3.81 26.73 -2.58
N CYS A 262 -3.28 25.51 -2.35
CA CYS A 262 -2.59 25.21 -1.11
C CYS A 262 -1.36 26.12 -0.94
N VAL A 263 -0.54 26.32 -1.97
CA VAL A 263 0.63 27.22 -1.93
C VAL A 263 0.22 28.64 -1.54
N GLU A 264 -0.84 29.17 -2.15
CA GLU A 264 -1.36 30.52 -1.87
C GLU A 264 -1.79 30.70 -0.40
N THR A 265 -2.26 29.63 0.28
CA THR A 265 -2.64 29.71 1.70
C THR A 265 -1.47 29.91 2.66
N PHE A 266 -0.23 29.66 2.23
CA PHE A 266 0.96 29.88 3.07
C PHE A 266 1.36 31.38 3.18
N GLY A 267 0.67 32.28 2.48
CA GLY A 267 0.72 33.72 2.74
C GLY A 267 1.93 34.48 2.18
N HIS A 268 2.90 33.78 1.58
CA HIS A 268 4.00 34.41 0.85
C HIS A 268 3.78 34.30 -0.65
N ALA A 269 3.96 35.43 -1.35
CA ALA A 269 3.98 35.43 -2.80
C ALA A 269 5.20 34.63 -3.27
N PRO A 270 5.03 33.66 -4.20
CA PRO A 270 6.14 32.98 -4.83
C PRO A 270 7.17 33.96 -5.38
N ARG A 271 8.46 33.65 -5.23
CA ARG A 271 9.56 34.43 -5.80
C ARG A 271 10.53 33.53 -6.55
N ASP A 272 11.24 34.13 -7.49
CA ASP A 272 12.32 33.45 -8.19
C ASP A 272 13.53 33.32 -7.28
N THR A 273 13.88 32.07 -6.96
CA THR A 273 15.09 31.70 -6.20
C THR A 273 16.14 31.03 -7.08
N SER A 274 15.96 31.07 -8.41
CA SER A 274 16.83 30.36 -9.32
C SER A 274 18.17 31.08 -9.50
N ASP A 275 19.18 30.31 -9.93
CA ASP A 275 20.50 30.86 -10.27
C ASP A 275 20.50 31.63 -11.61
N ALA A 276 19.34 31.81 -12.27
CA ALA A 276 19.23 32.46 -13.56
C ALA A 276 19.84 33.87 -13.56
N ARG A 277 19.55 34.66 -12.53
CA ARG A 277 20.07 36.02 -12.40
C ARG A 277 21.60 36.02 -12.35
N PHE A 278 22.18 35.11 -11.56
CA PHE A 278 23.63 35.01 -11.41
C PHE A 278 24.28 34.54 -12.71
N ASP A 279 23.75 33.52 -13.35
CA ASP A 279 24.27 33.00 -14.62
C ASP A 279 24.17 34.04 -15.75
N ILE A 280 23.06 34.79 -15.85
CA ILE A 280 22.94 35.90 -16.80
C ILE A 280 23.96 36.99 -16.47
N TRP A 281 24.07 37.39 -15.21
CA TRP A 281 25.01 38.41 -14.77
C TRP A 281 26.45 38.05 -15.17
N ASP A 282 26.89 36.84 -14.85
CA ASP A 282 28.24 36.35 -15.15
C ASP A 282 28.54 36.37 -16.67
N ARG A 283 27.54 36.05 -17.50
CA ARG A 283 27.66 36.12 -18.96
C ARG A 283 27.70 37.55 -19.50
N LEU A 284 27.01 38.50 -18.87
CA LEU A 284 26.99 39.91 -19.30
C LEU A 284 28.17 40.72 -18.74
N LEU A 285 28.72 40.31 -17.60
CA LEU A 285 29.75 41.04 -16.86
C LEU A 285 31.01 41.36 -17.70
N PRO A 286 31.57 40.44 -18.52
CA PRO A 286 32.74 40.73 -19.35
C PRO A 286 32.53 41.87 -20.36
N PHE A 287 31.29 42.23 -20.64
CA PHE A 287 30.91 43.25 -21.60
C PHE A 287 30.48 44.56 -20.96
N HIS A 288 30.48 44.62 -19.62
CA HIS A 288 30.15 45.82 -18.89
C HIS A 288 31.27 46.86 -19.00
N LYS A 289 30.96 48.04 -19.51
CA LYS A 289 31.95 49.11 -19.65
C LYS A 289 32.15 49.89 -18.35
N PRO A 290 33.38 50.36 -18.06
CA PRO A 290 33.61 51.33 -16.99
C PRO A 290 32.70 52.57 -17.17
N GLY A 291 31.90 52.90 -16.16
CA GLY A 291 30.97 54.03 -16.19
C GLY A 291 29.52 53.68 -16.56
N GLN A 292 29.23 52.46 -17.01
CA GLN A 292 27.85 51.99 -17.11
C GLN A 292 27.23 51.79 -15.72
N ASN A 293 25.91 51.95 -15.62
CA ASN A 293 25.19 51.80 -14.36
C ASN A 293 24.96 50.31 -14.05
N VAL A 294 25.91 49.70 -13.33
CA VAL A 294 25.86 48.33 -12.79
C VAL A 294 24.51 48.05 -12.11
N SER A 295 24.02 48.98 -11.29
CA SER A 295 22.76 48.81 -10.56
C SER A 295 21.54 48.78 -11.49
N LYS A 296 21.57 49.48 -12.62
CA LYS A 296 20.51 49.41 -13.62
C LYS A 296 20.48 48.04 -14.29
N LEU A 297 21.63 47.56 -14.75
CA LEU A 297 21.73 46.24 -15.39
C LEU A 297 21.24 45.12 -14.45
N ASP A 298 21.65 45.19 -13.19
CA ASP A 298 21.26 44.21 -12.17
C ASP A 298 19.74 44.21 -11.93
N LYS A 299 19.11 45.40 -11.86
CA LYS A 299 17.65 45.54 -11.78
C LYS A 299 16.94 45.02 -13.03
N ASP A 300 17.47 45.31 -14.21
CA ASP A 300 16.88 44.86 -15.48
C ASP A 300 16.94 43.33 -15.59
N ILE A 301 18.04 42.70 -15.16
CA ILE A 301 18.18 41.22 -15.10
C ILE A 301 17.23 40.64 -14.05
N GLN A 302 17.18 41.22 -12.85
CA GLN A 302 16.26 40.78 -11.80
C GLN A 302 14.81 40.82 -12.30
N GLN A 303 14.40 41.94 -12.92
CA GLN A 303 13.05 42.09 -13.44
C GLN A 303 12.74 41.09 -14.55
N LEU A 304 13.71 40.78 -15.41
CA LEU A 304 13.59 39.76 -16.44
C LEU A 304 13.34 38.37 -15.85
N CYS A 305 14.09 38.00 -14.81
CA CYS A 305 13.94 36.72 -14.12
C CYS A 305 12.59 36.62 -13.38
N GLU A 306 12.18 37.69 -12.68
CA GLU A 306 10.86 37.79 -12.04
C GLU A 306 9.71 37.67 -13.05
N ASN A 307 9.84 38.27 -14.24
CA ASN A 307 8.86 38.17 -15.31
C ASN A 307 8.79 36.75 -15.90
N ALA A 308 9.94 36.10 -16.10
CA ALA A 308 10.00 34.71 -16.56
C ALA A 308 9.35 33.77 -15.54
N PHE A 309 9.62 33.98 -14.25
CA PHE A 309 9.05 33.20 -13.17
C PHE A 309 7.53 33.41 -13.06
N THR A 310 7.07 34.66 -13.16
CA THR A 310 5.64 34.98 -13.19
C THR A 310 4.95 34.32 -14.39
N LEU A 311 5.56 34.38 -15.58
CA LEU A 311 5.06 33.69 -16.77
C LEU A 311 5.00 32.18 -16.53
N ARG A 312 6.02 31.59 -15.90
CA ARG A 312 6.03 30.16 -15.57
C ARG A 312 4.87 29.80 -14.65
N LEU A 313 4.68 30.52 -13.55
CA LEU A 313 3.54 30.28 -12.64
C LEU A 313 2.20 30.42 -13.36
N LEU A 314 2.05 31.44 -14.21
CA LEU A 314 0.84 31.64 -15.00
C LEU A 314 0.55 30.42 -15.88
N THR A 315 1.54 29.90 -16.61
CA THR A 315 1.34 28.70 -17.43
C THR A 315 0.95 27.46 -16.62
N ARG A 316 1.47 27.34 -15.39
CA ARG A 316 1.19 26.23 -14.48
C ARG A 316 -0.19 26.35 -13.80
N GLN A 317 -0.69 27.57 -13.63
CA GLN A 317 -2.04 27.86 -13.13
C GLN A 317 -3.13 27.73 -14.20
N SER A 318 -2.78 27.41 -15.45
CA SER A 318 -3.77 27.09 -16.48
C SER A 318 -4.24 25.64 -16.37
N ASP A 319 -5.40 25.35 -16.94
CA ASP A 319 -5.92 24.00 -17.15
C ASP A 319 -5.12 23.25 -18.23
N ALA A 320 -4.69 23.96 -19.27
CA ALA A 320 -3.82 23.42 -20.31
C ALA A 320 -2.37 23.28 -19.84
N ARG A 321 -1.61 22.44 -20.54
CA ARG A 321 -0.17 22.32 -20.33
C ARG A 321 0.53 23.20 -21.35
N TYR A 322 1.43 24.06 -20.89
CA TYR A 322 2.31 24.83 -21.77
C TYR A 322 3.74 24.40 -21.53
N GLN A 323 4.52 24.38 -22.60
CA GLN A 323 5.96 24.16 -22.54
C GLN A 323 6.69 25.23 -23.35
N PHE A 324 7.91 25.50 -22.91
CA PHE A 324 8.85 26.35 -23.61
C PHE A 324 9.90 25.41 -24.22
N GLU A 325 9.85 25.24 -25.53
CA GLU A 325 10.69 24.26 -26.22
C GLU A 325 11.81 24.96 -26.97
N LEU A 326 13.04 24.51 -26.74
CA LEU A 326 14.21 25.07 -27.41
C LEU A 326 14.70 24.03 -28.42
N PRO A 327 14.69 24.34 -29.73
CA PRO A 327 15.19 23.40 -30.73
C PRO A 327 16.69 23.18 -30.57
N GLU A 328 17.15 22.00 -31.00
CA GLU A 328 18.55 21.60 -30.88
C GLU A 328 19.44 22.27 -31.95
N ILE A 329 20.68 22.56 -31.57
CA ILE A 329 21.68 23.13 -32.49
C ILE A 329 22.12 22.03 -33.47
N GLY A 330 22.25 22.39 -34.75
CA GLY A 330 22.71 21.49 -35.81
C GLY A 330 21.62 20.58 -36.38
N VAL A 331 20.40 20.66 -35.85
CA VAL A 331 19.26 19.90 -36.38
C VAL A 331 18.66 20.62 -37.59
N GLU A 332 18.25 19.83 -38.57
CA GLU A 332 17.48 20.30 -39.72
C GLU A 332 16.01 20.51 -39.30
N TYR A 333 15.45 21.69 -39.57
CA TYR A 333 14.05 21.98 -39.28
C TYR A 333 13.20 21.96 -40.56
N ASP A 334 11.93 21.60 -40.44
CA ASP A 334 10.95 21.69 -41.53
C ASP A 334 10.24 23.05 -41.50
N PRO A 335 10.43 23.93 -42.50
CA PRO A 335 9.76 25.22 -42.57
C PRO A 335 8.23 25.13 -42.62
N THR A 336 7.67 23.98 -43.01
CA THR A 336 6.23 23.77 -43.15
C THR A 336 5.52 23.49 -41.83
N GLU A 337 6.25 23.05 -40.80
CA GLU A 337 5.68 22.73 -39.49
C GLU A 337 5.32 23.99 -38.68
N GLY A 338 5.89 25.14 -39.01
CA GLY A 338 5.64 26.41 -38.30
C GLY A 338 6.18 26.45 -36.87
N PHE A 339 7.00 25.48 -36.46
CA PHE A 339 7.64 25.43 -35.14
C PHE A 339 8.80 26.44 -35.00
N VAL A 340 9.46 26.78 -36.12
CA VAL A 340 10.65 27.62 -36.19
C VAL A 340 10.40 28.83 -37.07
N GLU A 341 10.86 30.00 -36.61
CA GLU A 341 10.92 31.25 -37.34
C GLU A 341 12.40 31.66 -37.48
N VAL A 342 12.86 31.83 -38.73
CA VAL A 342 14.24 32.22 -39.02
C VAL A 342 14.38 33.74 -39.04
N TYR A 343 15.35 34.25 -38.28
CA TYR A 343 15.64 35.68 -38.17
C TYR A 343 16.93 36.10 -38.88
N GLY A 344 17.75 35.15 -39.32
CA GLY A 344 18.99 35.44 -40.01
C GLY A 344 19.82 34.21 -40.31
N VAL A 345 20.90 34.45 -41.03
CA VAL A 345 21.90 33.45 -41.42
C VAL A 345 23.23 33.82 -40.78
N ILE A 346 23.83 32.89 -40.04
CA ILE A 346 25.10 33.15 -39.35
C ILE A 346 26.20 33.42 -40.38
N GLY A 347 26.91 34.54 -40.21
CA GLY A 347 27.92 34.98 -41.19
C GLY A 347 27.35 35.47 -42.54
N GLY A 348 26.02 35.51 -42.71
CA GLY A 348 25.35 35.91 -43.95
C GLY A 348 25.27 34.79 -45.00
N GLY A 349 24.78 35.12 -46.20
CA GLY A 349 24.61 34.17 -47.32
C GLY A 349 23.19 33.61 -47.44
N GLU A 350 23.05 32.52 -48.21
CA GLU A 350 21.76 31.86 -48.40
C GLU A 350 21.34 31.02 -47.19
N GLU A 351 20.08 31.17 -46.79
CA GLU A 351 19.43 30.45 -45.70
C GLU A 351 19.44 28.93 -45.92
N SER A 352 19.96 28.16 -44.95
CA SER A 352 19.80 26.70 -44.91
C SER A 352 18.72 26.28 -43.90
N ASN A 353 18.36 25.01 -43.90
CA ASN A 353 17.43 24.44 -42.93
C ASN A 353 18.13 23.99 -41.63
N ILE A 354 19.43 24.26 -41.44
CA ILE A 354 20.17 23.80 -40.27
C ILE A 354 20.24 24.90 -39.21
N ILE A 355 19.74 24.62 -38.01
CA ILE A 355 19.74 25.56 -36.89
C ILE A 355 21.18 25.79 -36.42
N ALA A 356 21.64 27.04 -36.45
CA ALA A 356 22.94 27.43 -35.91
C ALA A 356 22.82 27.91 -34.45
N ILE A 357 21.89 28.83 -34.19
CA ILE A 357 21.71 29.43 -32.86
C ILE A 357 20.21 29.57 -32.57
N PRO A 358 19.63 28.76 -31.68
CA PRO A 358 18.30 28.99 -31.16
C PRO A 358 18.37 30.04 -30.06
N PHE A 359 17.95 31.27 -30.37
CA PHE A 359 18.07 32.38 -29.43
C PHE A 359 16.78 32.71 -28.68
N CYS A 360 15.67 32.08 -29.05
CA CYS A 360 14.48 31.99 -28.23
C CYS A 360 13.71 30.69 -28.56
N GLY A 361 13.15 30.05 -27.54
CA GLY A 361 12.32 28.85 -27.70
C GLY A 361 10.91 29.15 -28.22
N ALA A 362 10.22 28.09 -28.62
CA ALA A 362 8.80 28.07 -28.95
C ALA A 362 7.96 28.02 -27.67
N LEU A 363 6.78 28.65 -27.70
CA LEU A 363 5.72 28.43 -26.71
C LEU A 363 4.72 27.45 -27.31
N VAL A 364 4.63 26.26 -26.71
CA VAL A 364 3.76 25.18 -27.18
C VAL A 364 2.68 24.93 -26.15
N LYS A 365 1.43 24.86 -26.61
CA LYS A 365 0.28 24.45 -25.82
C LYS A 365 -0.08 23.01 -26.16
N TYR A 366 -0.19 22.19 -25.12
CA TYR A 366 -0.62 20.81 -25.21
C TYR A 366 -2.06 20.71 -24.72
N THR A 367 -2.93 20.22 -25.61
CA THR A 367 -4.34 19.97 -25.33
C THR A 367 -4.65 18.49 -25.49
N VAL A 368 -5.59 17.97 -24.72
CA VAL A 368 -6.03 16.58 -24.90
C VAL A 368 -7.30 16.55 -25.72
N ASN A 369 -7.24 15.80 -26.81
CA ASN A 369 -8.43 15.37 -27.53
C ASN A 369 -8.62 13.87 -27.30
N GLU A 370 -9.63 13.51 -26.51
CA GLU A 370 -9.93 12.15 -26.05
C GLU A 370 -8.75 11.50 -25.32
N ASP A 371 -7.88 10.82 -26.06
CA ASP A 371 -6.68 10.11 -25.56
C ASP A 371 -5.36 10.57 -26.21
N THR A 372 -5.41 11.55 -27.13
CA THR A 372 -4.23 12.03 -27.87
C THR A 372 -3.87 13.44 -27.43
N GLU A 373 -2.61 13.64 -27.04
CA GLU A 373 -2.07 14.97 -26.76
C GLU A 373 -1.77 15.66 -28.11
N ILE A 374 -2.49 16.75 -28.39
CA ILE A 374 -2.28 17.58 -29.57
C ILE A 374 -1.49 18.81 -29.12
N SER A 375 -0.32 19.01 -29.72
CA SER A 375 0.47 20.22 -29.56
C SER A 375 0.00 21.30 -30.54
N CYS A 376 0.01 22.54 -30.07
CA CYS A 376 -0.26 23.73 -30.85
C CYS A 376 0.83 24.75 -30.55
N VAL A 377 1.57 25.15 -31.58
CA VAL A 377 2.59 26.20 -31.46
C VAL A 377 1.88 27.55 -31.36
N LEU A 378 1.99 28.18 -30.19
CA LEU A 378 1.41 29.50 -29.97
C LEU A 378 2.36 30.62 -30.42
N GLU A 379 3.66 30.40 -30.22
CA GLU A 379 4.73 31.28 -30.69
C GLU A 379 5.90 30.41 -31.17
N PRO A 380 6.39 30.57 -32.42
CA PRO A 380 7.48 29.75 -32.95
C PRO A 380 8.80 30.07 -32.27
N ALA A 381 9.73 29.11 -32.25
CA ALA A 381 11.10 29.33 -31.82
C ALA A 381 11.81 30.31 -32.77
N GLN A 382 12.63 31.20 -32.23
CA GLN A 382 13.38 32.16 -33.04
C GLN A 382 14.83 31.70 -33.16
N VAL A 383 15.27 31.48 -34.41
CA VAL A 383 16.60 30.90 -34.68
C VAL A 383 17.39 31.69 -35.71
N VAL A 384 18.71 31.55 -35.66
CA VAL A 384 19.63 31.83 -36.76
C VAL A 384 20.05 30.50 -37.35
N VAL A 385 20.12 30.40 -38.68
CA VAL A 385 20.50 29.18 -39.40
C VAL A 385 21.92 29.26 -39.96
N GLN A 386 22.47 28.12 -40.36
CA GLN A 386 23.74 28.07 -41.09
C GLN A 386 23.56 28.57 -42.52
N ALA A 387 24.63 29.10 -43.12
CA ALA A 387 24.64 29.37 -44.55
C ALA A 387 24.77 28.07 -45.34
N LYS A 388 24.07 27.91 -46.47
CA LYS A 388 24.18 26.69 -47.31
C LYS A 388 25.63 26.34 -47.69
N GLU A 389 26.46 27.35 -47.95
CA GLU A 389 27.86 27.17 -48.35
C GLU A 389 28.77 26.67 -47.22
N SER A 390 28.34 26.85 -45.96
CA SER A 390 29.06 26.40 -44.76
C SER A 390 28.78 24.93 -44.38
N GLN A 391 27.93 24.22 -45.13
CA GLN A 391 27.63 22.79 -44.91
C GLN A 391 28.78 21.83 -45.28
N LYS A 392 29.92 22.33 -45.79
CA LYS A 392 31.14 21.53 -45.88
C LYS A 392 31.74 21.41 -44.48
N PRO A 393 31.84 20.19 -43.89
CA PRO A 393 32.41 20.03 -42.57
C PRO A 393 33.89 20.40 -42.63
N SER A 394 34.24 21.57 -42.08
CA SER A 394 35.60 21.82 -41.65
C SER A 394 35.67 21.42 -40.18
N ASP A 395 36.65 20.60 -39.81
CA ASP A 395 36.85 20.12 -38.43
C ASP A 395 37.08 21.26 -37.41
N ALA A 396 37.18 22.51 -37.85
CA ALA A 396 37.44 23.70 -37.03
C ALA A 396 36.21 24.27 -36.30
N THR A 397 34.97 23.87 -36.62
CA THR A 397 33.76 24.52 -36.06
C THR A 397 33.25 23.88 -34.76
N LYS A 398 33.74 22.69 -34.37
CA LYS A 398 33.31 22.01 -33.14
C LYS A 398 33.84 22.67 -31.86
N ASP A 399 34.98 23.35 -31.93
CA ASP A 399 35.65 23.91 -30.74
C ASP A 399 35.19 25.35 -30.38
N LEU A 400 34.33 25.98 -31.19
CA LEU A 400 33.85 27.36 -30.99
C LEU A 400 32.41 27.44 -30.44
N LEU A 401 31.77 26.28 -30.18
CA LEU A 401 30.35 26.19 -29.80
C LEU A 401 30.11 25.40 -28.49
N SER A 402 31.17 24.92 -27.83
CA SER A 402 31.12 24.29 -26.50
C SER A 402 31.15 25.32 -25.38
#